data_AF-A0A958ECJ1-F1
#
_entry.id   AF-A0A958ECJ1-F1
#
_cell.length_a   1.000
_cell.length_b   1.000
_cell.length_c   1.000
_cell.angle_alpha   90.00
_cell.angle_beta   90.00
_cell.angle_gamma   90.00
#
_symmetry.space_group_name_H-M   'P 1'
#
loop_
_entity.id
_entity.type
_entity.pdbx_description
1 polymer ?
#
loop_
_entity_poly.entity_id
_entity_poly.type
_entity_poly.pdbx_seq_one_letter_code
_entity_poly.pdbx_strand_id
1 'polypeptide(L)'
;LLSQYDNTAYLTGFTHTLPLTKTQQYYEMIGKYPEQFGNAWSDANFTSSYNGYEGRITDINRLYMDMRLESNQDYRRADYGARAILLNHFFSAVEAGFGARRINNASLSLHHDLKPFNGRLMDLYGLSISW
;
A
#
# COMPACT_ATOMS: atom_id res chain seq x y z
N LEU A 1 -17.24 -32.44 -41.65
CA LEU A 1 -18.17 -33.54 -41.28
C LEU A 1 -17.61 -34.11 -39.98
N LEU A 2 -17.91 -33.60 -38.78
CA LEU A 2 -19.17 -33.24 -38.13
C LEU A 2 -18.89 -31.97 -37.28
N SER A 3 -19.44 -30.79 -37.56
CA SER A 3 -20.82 -30.37 -37.25
C SER A 3 -21.27 -30.71 -35.83
N GLN A 4 -21.10 -29.71 -34.95
CA GLN A 4 -22.11 -29.21 -33.99
C GLN A 4 -22.63 -30.12 -32.86
N TYR A 5 -22.90 -29.44 -31.73
CA TYR A 5 -23.48 -29.88 -30.45
C TYR A 5 -22.46 -30.56 -29.52
N ASP A 6 -21.94 -29.87 -28.51
CA ASP A 6 -22.72 -29.60 -27.29
C ASP A 6 -22.38 -28.20 -26.71
N ASN A 7 -23.20 -27.14 -26.88
CA ASN A 7 -24.48 -26.90 -26.22
C ASN A 7 -24.46 -26.79 -24.68
N THR A 8 -23.36 -26.34 -24.07
CA THR A 8 -23.35 -25.92 -22.65
C THR A 8 -23.30 -24.40 -22.43
N ALA A 9 -23.86 -23.64 -23.38
CA ALA A 9 -24.14 -22.22 -23.20
C ALA A 9 -25.28 -21.93 -22.19
N TYR A 10 -25.86 -22.93 -21.50
CA TYR A 10 -27.02 -22.74 -20.62
C TYR A 10 -27.14 -23.67 -19.39
N LEU A 11 -26.05 -24.16 -18.78
CA LEU A 11 -26.15 -24.88 -17.50
C LEU A 11 -24.91 -24.58 -16.62
N THR A 12 -24.65 -23.33 -16.27
CA THR A 12 -24.89 -22.74 -14.94
C THR A 12 -24.24 -21.36 -15.02
N GLY A 13 -24.81 -20.30 -14.45
CA GLY A 13 -24.39 -18.90 -14.63
C GLY A 13 -23.03 -18.53 -14.01
N PHE A 14 -21.99 -19.33 -14.22
CA PHE A 14 -20.68 -19.20 -13.61
C PHE A 14 -19.67 -18.73 -14.65
N THR A 15 -19.13 -17.53 -14.46
CA THR A 15 -18.17 -16.88 -15.37
C THR A 15 -16.72 -17.30 -15.14
N HIS A 16 -16.46 -18.14 -14.14
CA HIS A 16 -15.10 -18.45 -13.71
C HIS A 16 -14.83 -19.95 -13.81
N THR A 17 -13.58 -20.30 -14.12
CA THR A 17 -13.11 -21.69 -14.21
C THR A 17 -12.02 -21.93 -13.20
N LEU A 18 -12.00 -23.12 -12.60
CA LEU A 18 -10.94 -23.49 -11.67
C LEU A 18 -9.63 -23.76 -12.45
N PRO A 19 -8.52 -23.09 -12.11
CA PRO A 19 -7.22 -23.39 -12.73
C PRO A 19 -6.79 -24.84 -12.48
N LEU A 20 -6.14 -25.48 -13.45
CA LEU A 20 -5.64 -26.87 -13.28
C LEU A 20 -4.49 -26.96 -12.27
N THR A 21 -3.74 -25.88 -12.10
CA THR A 21 -2.61 -25.77 -11.18
C THR A 21 -3.00 -25.04 -9.91
N LYS A 22 -2.52 -25.49 -8.75
CA LYS A 22 -2.76 -24.87 -7.44
C LYS A 22 -1.96 -23.57 -7.23
N THR A 23 -2.25 -22.57 -8.05
CA THR A 23 -1.68 -21.21 -7.95
C THR A 23 -2.49 -20.35 -6.98
N GLN A 24 -2.06 -19.11 -6.73
CA GLN A 24 -2.84 -18.15 -5.95
C GLN A 24 -4.30 -18.05 -6.46
N GLN A 25 -4.49 -17.96 -7.78
CA GLN A 25 -5.82 -17.88 -8.39
C GLN A 25 -6.68 -19.10 -8.04
N TYR A 26 -6.10 -20.31 -7.98
CA TYR A 26 -6.81 -21.51 -7.57
C TYR A 26 -7.39 -21.35 -6.16
N TYR A 27 -6.55 -20.96 -5.20
CA TYR A 27 -6.97 -20.79 -3.80
C TYR A 27 -7.98 -19.66 -3.64
N GLU A 28 -7.86 -18.58 -4.40
CA GLU A 28 -8.87 -17.52 -4.43
C GLU A 28 -10.22 -18.01 -4.95
N MET A 29 -10.23 -18.83 -6.00
CA MET A 29 -11.45 -19.36 -6.61
C MET A 29 -12.21 -20.28 -5.65
N ILE A 30 -11.52 -21.24 -5.03
CA ILE A 30 -12.12 -22.20 -4.08
C ILE A 30 -12.55 -21.55 -2.76
N GLY A 31 -11.92 -20.42 -2.39
CA GLY A 31 -12.32 -19.63 -1.22
C GLY A 31 -13.49 -18.69 -1.49
N LYS A 32 -13.53 -18.02 -2.66
CA LYS A 32 -14.59 -17.05 -3.01
C LYS A 32 -15.89 -17.71 -3.48
N TYR A 33 -15.81 -18.86 -4.13
CA TYR A 33 -16.96 -19.52 -4.74
C TYR A 33 -17.15 -20.95 -4.21
N PRO A 34 -17.53 -21.10 -2.93
CA PRO A 34 -17.72 -22.42 -2.32
C PRO A 34 -18.81 -23.24 -3.03
N GLU A 35 -19.84 -22.59 -3.58
CA GLU A 35 -20.92 -23.24 -4.36
C GLU A 35 -20.42 -23.95 -5.62
N GLN A 36 -19.35 -23.43 -6.24
CA GLN A 36 -18.82 -23.97 -7.49
C GLN A 36 -17.61 -24.87 -7.25
N PHE A 37 -16.73 -24.45 -6.34
CA PHE A 37 -15.41 -25.05 -6.18
C PHE A 37 -15.09 -25.44 -4.73
N GLY A 38 -16.08 -25.42 -3.82
CA GLY A 38 -15.88 -25.82 -2.43
C GLY A 38 -15.41 -27.26 -2.25
N ASN A 39 -15.77 -28.14 -3.19
CA ASN A 39 -15.28 -29.54 -3.23
C ASN A 39 -13.79 -29.69 -3.56
N ALA A 40 -13.12 -28.60 -3.94
CA ALA A 40 -11.71 -28.62 -4.31
C ALA A 40 -10.76 -28.39 -3.12
N TRP A 41 -11.31 -28.16 -1.91
CA TRP A 41 -10.57 -28.22 -0.65
C TRP A 41 -10.21 -29.66 -0.30
N SER A 42 -9.05 -29.87 0.33
CA SER A 42 -8.55 -31.22 0.63
C SER A 42 -9.38 -31.97 1.68
N ASP A 43 -10.13 -31.24 2.50
CA ASP A 43 -11.02 -31.75 3.55
C ASP A 43 -12.50 -31.74 3.12
N ALA A 44 -12.77 -31.48 1.84
CA ALA A 44 -14.13 -31.50 1.32
C ALA A 44 -14.64 -32.93 1.07
N ASN A 45 -15.94 -33.12 1.25
CA ASN A 45 -16.65 -34.34 0.90
C ASN A 45 -17.43 -34.13 -0.39
N PHE A 46 -17.17 -34.93 -1.42
CA PHE A 46 -17.85 -34.89 -2.72
C PHE A 46 -19.35 -35.17 -2.65
N THR A 47 -19.86 -35.77 -1.57
CA THR A 47 -21.30 -35.98 -1.36
C THR A 47 -21.97 -34.79 -0.68
N SER A 48 -21.22 -33.78 -0.27
CA SER A 48 -21.71 -32.58 0.40
C SER A 48 -21.75 -31.41 -0.57
N SER A 49 -22.79 -30.58 -0.45
CA SER A 49 -22.82 -29.25 -1.07
C SER A 49 -22.26 -28.23 -0.09
N TYR A 50 -21.37 -27.37 -0.57
CA TYR A 50 -20.77 -26.24 0.15
C TYR A 50 -21.34 -24.96 -0.44
N ASN A 51 -22.00 -24.12 0.37
CA ASN A 51 -22.67 -22.92 -0.12
C ASN A 51 -22.18 -21.62 0.53
N GLY A 52 -21.30 -21.69 1.53
CA GLY A 52 -20.77 -20.52 2.23
C GLY A 52 -21.77 -19.81 3.14
N TYR A 53 -23.07 -19.79 2.79
CA TYR A 53 -24.12 -19.07 3.51
C TYR A 53 -24.68 -19.82 4.72
N GLU A 54 -24.84 -21.15 4.65
CA GLU A 54 -25.41 -21.95 5.75
C GLU A 54 -24.33 -22.50 6.71
N GLY A 55 -23.13 -21.90 6.71
CA GLY A 55 -21.99 -22.41 7.48
C GLY A 55 -21.40 -23.71 6.94
N ARG A 56 -21.88 -24.19 5.79
CA ARG A 56 -21.31 -25.32 5.04
C ARG A 56 -20.05 -24.86 4.29
N ILE A 57 -18.98 -24.72 5.06
CA ILE A 57 -17.60 -24.55 4.60
C ILE A 57 -16.73 -25.60 5.29
N THR A 58 -15.66 -26.03 4.64
CA THR A 58 -14.69 -26.92 5.27
C THR A 58 -13.85 -26.17 6.31
N ASP A 59 -13.17 -26.90 7.20
CA ASP A 59 -12.34 -26.28 8.25
C ASP A 59 -11.13 -25.58 7.63
N ILE A 60 -10.53 -26.16 6.59
CA ILE A 60 -9.42 -25.53 5.86
C ILE A 60 -9.90 -24.28 5.11
N ASN A 61 -11.11 -24.30 4.52
CA ASN A 61 -11.69 -23.11 3.92
C ASN A 61 -11.86 -22.00 4.96
N ARG A 62 -12.41 -22.31 6.13
CA ARG A 62 -12.57 -21.34 7.22
C ARG A 62 -11.24 -20.73 7.64
N LEU A 63 -10.22 -21.57 7.88
CA LEU A 63 -8.88 -21.10 8.21
C LEU A 63 -8.31 -20.18 7.12
N TYR A 64 -8.47 -20.53 5.84
CA TYR A 64 -8.05 -19.69 4.74
C TYR A 64 -8.79 -18.34 4.71
N MET A 65 -10.10 -18.33 4.96
CA MET A 65 -10.90 -17.12 4.99
C MET A 65 -10.53 -16.20 6.16
N ASP A 66 -10.20 -16.76 7.32
CA ASP A 66 -9.70 -16.00 8.47
C ASP A 66 -8.34 -15.35 8.16
N MET A 67 -7.39 -16.11 7.62
CA MET A 67 -6.09 -15.56 7.18
C MET A 67 -6.26 -14.48 6.11
N ARG A 68 -7.19 -14.67 5.18
CA ARG A 68 -7.50 -13.68 4.15
C ARG A 68 -8.12 -12.41 4.75
N LEU A 69 -8.97 -12.54 5.77
CA LEU A 69 -9.54 -11.40 6.48
C LEU A 69 -8.44 -10.61 7.21
N GLU A 70 -7.56 -11.28 7.94
CA GLU A 70 -6.42 -10.68 8.64
C GLU A 70 -5.48 -9.96 7.66
N SER A 71 -5.10 -10.63 6.57
CA SER A 71 -4.28 -10.02 5.51
C SER A 71 -4.90 -8.75 4.92
N ASN A 72 -6.23 -8.73 4.70
CA ASN A 72 -6.93 -7.54 4.24
C ASN A 72 -7.01 -6.43 5.29
N GLN A 73 -7.00 -6.75 6.58
CA GLN A 73 -6.94 -5.75 7.66
C GLN A 73 -5.54 -5.13 7.74
N ASP A 74 -4.49 -5.95 7.65
CA ASP A 74 -3.12 -5.47 7.64
C ASP A 74 -2.79 -4.66 6.40
N TYR A 75 -3.26 -5.09 5.22
CA TYR A 75 -3.13 -4.30 4.00
C TYR A 75 -3.79 -2.92 4.15
N ARG A 76 -4.99 -2.85 4.74
CA ARG A 76 -5.65 -1.57 5.02
C ARG A 76 -4.82 -0.71 5.97
N ARG A 77 -4.29 -1.29 7.06
CA ARG A 77 -3.43 -0.57 8.01
C ARG A 77 -2.16 -0.04 7.33
N ALA A 78 -1.53 -0.84 6.47
CA ALA A 78 -0.36 -0.45 5.69
C ALA A 78 -0.69 0.66 4.70
N ASP A 79 -1.83 0.60 4.00
CA ASP A 79 -2.30 1.66 3.09
C ASP A 79 -2.49 3.00 3.83
N TYR A 80 -3.12 2.98 5.01
CA TYR A 80 -3.21 4.18 5.86
C TYR A 80 -1.84 4.71 6.26
N GLY A 81 -0.91 3.84 6.66
CA GLY A 81 0.45 4.22 7.03
C GLY A 81 1.23 4.83 5.86
N ALA A 82 1.17 4.20 4.69
CA ALA A 82 1.80 4.69 3.46
C ALA A 82 1.26 6.08 3.08
N ARG A 83 -0.05 6.28 3.15
CA ARG A 83 -0.67 7.59 2.92
C ARG A 83 -0.18 8.64 3.91
N ALA A 84 -0.08 8.31 5.20
CA ALA A 84 0.42 9.23 6.21
C ALA A 84 1.89 9.61 5.96
N ILE A 85 2.74 8.64 5.63
CA ILE A 85 4.16 8.87 5.28
C ILE A 85 4.28 9.78 4.05
N LEU A 86 3.50 9.53 3.00
CA LEU A 86 3.49 10.35 1.79
C LEU A 86 3.05 11.79 2.08
N LEU A 87 2.00 11.98 2.88
CA LEU A 87 1.55 13.31 3.29
C LEU A 87 2.63 14.04 4.12
N ASN A 88 3.25 13.36 5.08
CA ASN A 88 4.33 13.93 5.86
C ASN A 88 5.51 14.35 4.96
N HIS A 89 5.93 13.48 4.04
CA HIS A 89 7.00 13.80 3.09
C HIS A 89 6.64 14.99 2.19
N PHE A 90 5.40 15.09 1.74
CA PHE A 90 4.94 16.23 0.94
C PHE A 90 5.08 17.55 1.72
N PHE A 91 4.55 17.60 2.95
CA PHE A 91 4.67 18.81 3.79
C PHE A 91 6.13 19.13 4.12
N SER A 92 6.96 18.13 4.44
CA SER A 92 8.39 18.33 4.67
C SER A 92 9.10 18.89 3.43
N ALA A 93 8.74 18.44 2.22
CA ALA A 93 9.32 18.96 0.99
C ALA A 93 8.91 20.42 0.74
N VAL A 94 7.65 20.77 0.99
CA VAL A 94 7.15 22.14 0.91
C VAL A 94 7.88 23.05 1.90
N GLU A 95 7.97 22.62 3.17
CA GLU A 95 8.67 23.35 4.23
C GLU A 95 10.16 23.52 3.90
N ALA A 96 10.83 22.45 3.47
CA ALA A 96 12.24 22.50 3.06
C ALA A 96 12.45 23.47 1.88
N GLY A 97 11.51 23.51 0.92
CA GLY A 97 11.56 24.45 -0.20
C GLY A 97 11.51 25.93 0.24
N PHE A 98 10.64 26.26 1.19
CA PHE A 98 10.58 27.62 1.75
C PHE A 98 11.75 27.92 2.71
N GLY A 99 12.11 26.96 3.56
CA GLY A 99 13.22 27.06 4.50
C GLY A 99 14.56 27.27 3.79
N ALA A 100 14.82 26.53 2.71
CA ALA A 100 16.01 26.71 1.89
C ALA A 100 16.10 28.13 1.30
N ARG A 101 14.98 28.72 0.86
CA ARG A 101 14.95 30.11 0.38
C ARG A 101 15.26 31.11 1.50
N ARG A 102 14.72 30.90 2.71
CA ARG A 102 14.99 31.76 3.86
C ARG A 102 16.44 31.70 4.30
N ILE A 103 17.02 30.50 4.38
CA ILE A 103 18.44 30.32 4.73
C ILE A 103 19.36 30.88 3.64
N ASN A 104 19.00 30.72 2.36
CA ASN A 104 19.79 31.28 1.26
C ASN A 104 19.79 32.83 1.27
N ASN A 105 18.73 33.45 1.79
CA ASN A 105 18.67 34.91 1.98
C ASN A 105 19.31 35.36 3.31
N ALA A 106 19.63 34.43 4.22
CA ALA A 106 20.29 34.75 5.47
C ALA A 106 21.79 34.92 5.20
N SER A 107 22.27 36.16 5.28
CA SER A 107 23.69 36.48 5.07
C SER A 107 24.36 36.84 6.39
N LEU A 108 25.48 36.19 6.67
CA LEU A 108 26.41 36.57 7.73
C LEU A 108 27.60 37.28 7.09
N SER A 109 27.83 38.53 7.48
CA SER A 109 28.95 39.32 6.97
C SER A 109 29.84 39.77 8.12
N LEU A 110 31.13 39.42 8.05
CA LEU A 110 32.18 39.93 8.91
C LEU A 110 32.82 41.13 8.21
N HIS A 111 32.80 42.29 8.86
CA HIS A 111 33.50 43.47 8.40
C HIS A 111 34.69 43.72 9.32
N HIS A 112 35.84 43.98 8.70
CA HIS A 112 37.04 44.45 9.38
C HIS A 112 37.36 45.84 8.84
N ASP A 113 37.50 46.81 9.73
CA ASP A 113 37.69 48.21 9.36
C ASP A 113 38.69 48.88 10.31
N LEU A 114 39.56 49.71 9.75
CA LEU A 114 40.57 50.45 10.49
C LEU A 114 40.15 51.91 10.58
N LYS A 115 39.69 52.35 11.76
CA LYS A 115 39.28 53.75 11.96
C LYS A 115 40.26 54.53 12.82
N PRO A 116 40.68 55.74 12.37
CA PRO A 116 41.46 56.63 13.22
C PRO A 116 40.56 57.24 14.29
N PHE A 117 40.85 56.97 15.56
CA PHE A 117 40.17 57.56 16.71
C PHE A 117 41.22 58.12 17.67
N ASN A 118 41.14 59.43 17.96
CA ASN A 118 42.13 60.15 18.79
C ASN A 118 43.60 59.93 18.38
N GLY A 119 43.90 59.98 17.08
CA GLY A 119 45.27 59.88 16.56
C GLY A 119 45.89 58.48 16.63
N ARG A 120 45.13 57.44 17.00
CA ARG A 120 45.53 56.03 16.92
C ARG A 120 44.62 55.27 15.96
N LEU A 121 45.21 54.40 15.14
CA LEU A 121 44.46 53.44 14.34
C LEU A 121 43.91 52.36 15.28
N MET A 122 42.61 52.16 15.28
CA MET A 122 41.95 51.09 16.02
C MET A 122 41.37 50.07 15.06
N ASP A 123 41.57 48.81 15.43
CA ASP A 123 41.05 47.65 14.72
C ASP A 123 39.59 47.44 15.13
N LEU A 124 38.66 47.58 14.20
CA LEU A 124 37.25 47.29 14.43
C LEU A 124 36.83 46.03 13.67
N TYR A 125 36.19 45.12 14.41
CA TYR A 125 35.52 43.96 13.86
C TYR A 125 34.03 44.13 14.08
N GLY A 126 33.27 44.17 12.98
CA GLY A 126 31.82 44.25 12.98
C GLY A 126 31.22 42.95 12.47
N LEU A 127 30.23 42.42 13.17
CA LEU A 127 29.50 41.23 12.75
C LEU A 127 28.06 41.64 12.45
N SER A 128 27.63 41.45 11.20
CA SER A 128 26.29 41.79 10.74
C SER A 128 25.56 40.53 10.30
N ILE A 129 24.32 40.39 10.77
CA ILE A 129 23.44 39.29 10.42
C ILE A 129 22.19 39.89 9.79
N SER A 130 21.80 39.39 8.63
CA SER A 130 20.55 39.75 7.94
C SER A 130 19.75 38.47 7.67
N TRP A 131 18.44 38.48 7.95
CA TRP A 131 17.53 37.33 7.84
C TRP A 131 16.15 37.75 7.32
#